data_AF-A0A4U0WM88-F1
#
_entry.id   AF-A0A4U0WM88-F1
#
_cell.length_a   1.000
_cell.length_b   1.000
_cell.length_c   1.000
_cell.angle_alpha   90.00
_cell.angle_beta   90.00
_cell.angle_gamma   90.00
#
_symmetry.space_group_name_H-M   'P 1'
#
loop_
_entity.id
_entity.type
_entity.pdbx_description
1 polymer ?
#
loop_
_entity_poly.entity_id
_entity_poly.type
_entity_poly.pdbx_seq_one_letter_code
_entity_poly.pdbx_strand_id
1 'polypeptide(L)'
;MTNATLAYDLPPLPSYTLHPLPPLIPGIPDGYLAPVLLVIAYWAVSGIFHLIDEWDLFPQYRLHTPAEVLKRNHVSRWDVLRDVVLQQIIQTAVGLGLTLIDPEPTFGKEVYDIAVWAQRIRIAQRAIPPVLATVGVDASSLASRMSSSHASLSSALLGGIYPTLTQPLLLHGQPVTVPAFASWELLAGRTIYHLLIPALQFITAICIVDTWQYFLHRAMHMNKYLYTTFHSRHHRLYVPYAYGALYNHPFEGFLLDTLGAGLAYLLTGMTCRQSMWFFTLSTIKTVDDHCGYAIPWDPLQHLTGNNAGYHDVHHQSWGIKTNFSQPFFTFWDRVLGTKWVGGDVSARYERAKIAAQRKADRDVQAITGSEAVESKQASTAKPYANDAAHATSAARSAHSVAEPRVPAGKATHQALGSRQQILDDRQSGGISVLAEETAEEVRAQQQQQQKPRRSLRKRTTSSGLGLKGFADRVGESLHGKSSGVLGVDTFGDIGTAMRRYEYPALWSMKLHMPNKNTPFGDKKQSGFSVRGTVRDSTKNAWIQARFDEKYGIGKHELVKVKGLSAEGAPDEAVKGSLRLWNTSRHLSLSPGPNIVVNNAIAFTMHALHAAAKEKPAKHFVLTSSAAAAN
;
A
#
# COMPACT_ATOMS: atom_id res chain seq x y z
N MET A 1 -77.24 -19.25 8.39
CA MET A 1 -76.33 -18.15 8.77
C MET A 1 -75.29 -18.73 9.72
N THR A 2 -74.12 -19.11 9.21
CA THR A 2 -72.99 -19.59 10.01
C THR A 2 -72.21 -18.36 10.48
N ASN A 3 -72.20 -18.11 11.79
CA ASN A 3 -71.35 -17.10 12.44
C ASN A 3 -69.88 -17.51 12.25
N ALA A 4 -69.24 -17.04 11.18
CA ALA A 4 -67.80 -17.10 11.03
C ALA A 4 -67.17 -16.01 11.89
N THR A 5 -67.02 -16.27 13.20
CA THR A 5 -66.05 -15.53 14.02
C THR A 5 -64.67 -15.98 13.56
N LEU A 6 -64.12 -15.30 12.54
CA LEU A 6 -62.70 -15.41 12.22
C LEU A 6 -61.95 -14.89 13.44
N ALA A 7 -61.50 -15.80 14.31
CA ALA A 7 -60.66 -15.47 15.45
C ALA A 7 -59.28 -15.09 14.91
N TYR A 8 -59.06 -13.79 14.70
CA TYR A 8 -57.74 -13.27 14.43
C TYR A 8 -56.89 -13.45 15.70
N ASP A 9 -55.89 -14.33 15.63
CA ASP A 9 -54.90 -14.54 16.69
C ASP A 9 -53.80 -13.45 16.69
N LEU A 10 -53.66 -12.75 15.57
CA LEU A 10 -52.70 -11.65 15.38
C LEU A 10 -53.43 -10.39 14.88
N PRO A 11 -52.91 -9.19 15.17
CA PRO A 11 -53.44 -7.96 14.59
C PRO A 11 -53.38 -8.04 13.06
N PRO A 12 -54.46 -7.74 12.33
CA PRO A 12 -54.48 -7.88 10.87
C PRO A 12 -53.51 -6.90 10.20
N LEU A 13 -52.92 -7.33 9.09
CA LEU A 13 -52.06 -6.46 8.28
C LEU A 13 -52.91 -5.41 7.55
N PRO A 14 -52.47 -4.15 7.47
CA PRO A 14 -53.18 -3.11 6.75
C PRO A 14 -53.17 -3.38 5.24
N SER A 15 -54.21 -3.02 4.51
CA SER A 15 -54.17 -3.04 3.04
C SER A 15 -53.16 -2.03 2.52
N TYR A 16 -52.57 -2.31 1.35
CA TYR A 16 -51.68 -1.38 0.67
C TYR A 16 -51.97 -1.33 -0.83
N THR A 17 -51.59 -0.23 -1.45
CA THR A 17 -51.59 -0.05 -2.91
C THR A 17 -50.21 0.45 -3.30
N LEU A 18 -49.63 -0.12 -4.35
CA LEU A 18 -48.33 0.29 -4.86
C LEU A 18 -48.52 1.42 -5.87
N HIS A 19 -47.67 2.44 -5.74
CA HIS A 19 -47.58 3.55 -6.67
C HIS A 19 -46.13 3.67 -7.17
N PRO A 20 -45.91 4.05 -8.45
CA PRO A 20 -44.56 4.35 -8.94
C PRO A 20 -43.89 5.43 -8.07
N LEU A 21 -42.64 5.20 -7.68
CA LEU A 21 -41.89 6.12 -6.84
C LEU A 21 -41.54 7.39 -7.66
N PRO A 22 -41.93 8.59 -7.21
CA PRO A 22 -41.57 9.81 -7.91
C PRO A 22 -40.05 10.04 -7.83
N PRO A 23 -39.41 10.54 -8.90
CA PRO A 23 -37.97 10.76 -8.91
C PRO A 23 -37.55 11.84 -7.89
N LEU A 24 -36.34 11.72 -7.36
CA LEU A 24 -35.76 12.71 -6.42
C LEU A 24 -35.60 14.09 -7.08
N ILE A 25 -35.19 14.10 -8.35
CA ILE A 25 -35.07 15.31 -9.16
C ILE A 25 -36.14 15.24 -10.25
N PRO A 26 -37.08 16.21 -10.30
CA PRO A 26 -38.09 16.24 -11.35
C PRO A 26 -37.47 16.13 -12.75
N GLY A 27 -37.91 15.15 -13.54
CA GLY A 27 -37.43 14.90 -14.90
C GLY A 27 -36.19 13.99 -15.03
N ILE A 28 -35.56 13.59 -13.92
CA ILE A 28 -34.41 12.66 -13.93
C ILE A 28 -34.79 11.41 -13.14
N PRO A 29 -35.02 10.25 -13.79
CA PRO A 29 -35.30 9.03 -13.06
C PRO A 29 -34.12 8.61 -12.18
N ASP A 30 -34.41 8.08 -10.99
CA ASP A 30 -33.40 7.77 -9.96
C ASP A 30 -32.29 6.83 -10.47
N GLY A 31 -32.61 5.87 -11.34
CA GLY A 31 -31.61 4.98 -11.95
C GLY A 31 -30.55 5.68 -12.81
N TYR A 32 -30.89 6.81 -13.44
CA TYR A 32 -29.92 7.65 -14.16
C TYR A 32 -29.17 8.59 -13.22
N LEU A 33 -29.84 9.06 -12.16
CA LEU A 33 -29.22 9.92 -11.17
C LEU A 33 -28.08 9.21 -10.42
N ALA A 34 -28.25 7.92 -10.12
CA ALA A 34 -27.26 7.13 -9.39
C ALA A 34 -25.84 7.18 -10.01
N PRO A 35 -25.60 6.77 -11.27
CA PRO A 35 -24.26 6.84 -11.87
C PRO A 35 -23.74 8.28 -12.03
N VAL A 36 -24.63 9.27 -12.26
CA VAL A 36 -24.24 10.69 -12.32
C VAL A 36 -23.69 11.17 -10.97
N LEU A 37 -24.31 10.76 -9.86
CA LEU A 37 -23.85 11.10 -8.51
C LEU A 37 -22.45 10.57 -8.21
N LEU A 38 -22.08 9.38 -8.70
CA LEU A 38 -20.71 8.85 -8.53
C LEU A 38 -19.68 9.77 -9.19
N VAL A 39 -19.94 10.18 -10.44
CA VAL A 39 -19.04 11.07 -11.19
C VAL A 39 -18.91 12.43 -10.50
N ILE A 40 -20.04 13.01 -10.07
CA ILE A 40 -20.05 14.29 -9.34
C ILE A 40 -19.28 14.17 -8.03
N ALA A 41 -19.54 13.14 -7.23
CA ALA A 41 -18.88 12.94 -5.94
C ALA A 41 -17.36 12.74 -6.10
N TYR A 42 -16.95 11.94 -7.09
CA TYR A 42 -15.54 11.72 -7.41
C TYR A 42 -14.82 13.04 -7.69
N TRP A 43 -15.34 13.84 -8.62
CA TRP A 43 -14.70 15.09 -9.02
C TRP A 43 -14.83 16.20 -7.97
N ALA A 44 -15.93 16.23 -7.22
CA ALA A 44 -16.11 17.19 -6.13
C ALA A 44 -15.07 16.98 -5.02
N VAL A 45 -14.92 15.75 -4.51
CA VAL A 45 -13.96 15.45 -3.45
C VAL A 45 -12.52 15.52 -3.97
N SER A 46 -12.27 15.01 -5.18
CA SER A 46 -10.96 15.16 -5.82
C SER A 46 -10.58 16.62 -6.02
N GLY A 47 -11.53 17.45 -6.45
CA GLY A 47 -11.36 18.89 -6.63
C GLY A 47 -11.05 19.60 -5.32
N ILE A 48 -11.71 19.24 -4.21
CA ILE A 48 -11.42 19.79 -2.88
C ILE A 48 -9.96 19.49 -2.49
N PHE A 49 -9.52 18.23 -2.57
CA PHE A 49 -8.14 17.88 -2.24
C PHE A 49 -7.13 18.48 -3.22
N HIS A 50 -7.48 18.62 -4.49
CA HIS A 50 -6.64 19.30 -5.47
C HIS A 50 -6.49 20.80 -5.14
N LEU A 51 -7.56 21.47 -4.73
CA LEU A 51 -7.50 22.87 -4.27
C LEU A 51 -6.69 23.01 -2.99
N ILE A 52 -6.84 22.08 -2.04
CA ILE A 52 -5.99 22.00 -0.83
C ILE A 52 -4.53 21.91 -1.24
N ASP A 53 -4.20 21.09 -2.24
CA ASP A 53 -2.83 20.90 -2.71
C ASP A 53 -2.26 22.11 -3.43
N GLU A 54 -2.98 22.66 -4.42
CA GLU A 54 -2.52 23.80 -5.23
C GLU A 54 -2.48 25.13 -4.44
N TRP A 55 -3.31 25.29 -3.41
CA TRP A 55 -3.25 26.42 -2.48
C TRP A 55 -2.35 26.18 -1.26
N ASP A 56 -1.66 25.05 -1.20
CA ASP A 56 -0.77 24.66 -0.12
C ASP A 56 -1.42 24.76 1.27
N LEU A 57 -2.67 24.30 1.36
CA LEU A 57 -3.41 24.27 2.62
C LEU A 57 -2.98 23.04 3.44
N PHE A 58 -2.69 23.27 4.72
CA PHE A 58 -2.33 22.24 5.70
C PHE A 58 -1.10 21.37 5.33
N PRO A 59 0.05 21.97 4.93
CA PRO A 59 1.24 21.22 4.51
C PRO A 59 1.79 20.28 5.59
N GLN A 60 1.50 20.56 6.87
CA GLN A 60 1.88 19.69 8.00
C GLN A 60 1.22 18.30 7.99
N TYR A 61 0.08 18.15 7.30
CA TYR A 61 -0.64 16.87 7.19
C TYR A 61 -0.43 16.18 5.84
N ARG A 62 0.36 16.78 4.95
CA ARG A 62 0.67 16.23 3.63
C ARG A 62 1.70 15.09 3.77
N LEU A 63 1.40 13.95 3.15
CA LEU A 63 2.26 12.76 3.21
C LEU A 63 3.57 12.98 2.44
N HIS A 64 3.46 13.50 1.21
CA HIS A 64 4.59 13.73 0.30
C HIS A 64 4.69 15.18 -0.15
N THR A 65 5.89 15.65 -0.48
CA THR A 65 6.10 17.01 -1.01
C THR A 65 5.66 17.15 -2.47
N PRO A 66 5.34 18.37 -2.95
CA PRO A 66 5.03 18.59 -4.37
C PRO A 66 6.15 18.13 -5.32
N ALA A 67 7.42 18.26 -4.89
CA ALA A 67 8.56 17.75 -5.64
C ALA A 67 8.52 16.23 -5.80
N GLU A 68 8.07 15.48 -4.79
CA GLU A 68 7.92 14.02 -4.90
C GLU A 68 6.82 13.66 -5.88
N VAL A 69 5.66 14.32 -5.81
CA VAL A 69 4.55 14.11 -6.75
C VAL A 69 5.03 14.28 -8.20
N LEU A 70 5.82 15.33 -8.47
CA LEU A 70 6.31 15.63 -9.81
C LEU A 70 7.44 14.73 -10.30
N LYS A 71 8.25 14.18 -9.38
CA LYS A 71 9.49 13.48 -9.75
C LYS A 71 9.45 11.97 -9.58
N ARG A 72 8.57 11.44 -8.74
CA ARG A 72 8.42 10.00 -8.45
C ARG A 72 7.27 9.36 -9.21
N ASN A 73 6.29 10.14 -9.66
CA ASN A 73 5.23 9.62 -10.52
C ASN A 73 5.74 9.51 -11.97
N HIS A 74 5.53 8.34 -12.57
CA HIS A 74 6.03 8.01 -13.92
C HIS A 74 4.93 8.13 -14.99
N VAL A 75 3.89 8.90 -14.70
CA VAL A 75 2.72 9.10 -15.55
C VAL A 75 2.36 10.59 -15.58
N SER A 76 1.88 11.07 -16.73
CA SER A 76 1.42 12.45 -16.83
C SER A 76 0.02 12.62 -16.22
N ARG A 77 -0.30 13.82 -15.74
CA ARG A 77 -1.66 14.15 -15.26
C ARG A 77 -2.73 13.93 -16.35
N TRP A 78 -2.36 14.08 -17.63
CA TRP A 78 -3.27 13.86 -18.75
C TRP A 78 -3.61 12.38 -18.96
N ASP A 79 -2.61 11.50 -18.87
CA ASP A 79 -2.84 10.05 -18.93
C ASP A 79 -3.75 9.59 -17.79
N VAL A 80 -3.53 10.13 -16.60
CA VAL A 80 -4.40 9.88 -15.44
C VAL A 80 -5.83 10.32 -15.70
N LEU A 81 -6.03 11.57 -16.16
CA LEU A 81 -7.36 12.09 -16.47
C LEU A 81 -8.08 11.23 -17.53
N ARG A 82 -7.38 10.85 -18.60
CA ARG A 82 -7.92 10.02 -19.68
C ARG A 82 -8.43 8.67 -19.14
N ASP A 83 -7.61 7.98 -18.35
CA ASP A 83 -7.96 6.66 -17.85
C ASP A 83 -9.08 6.72 -16.79
N VAL A 84 -9.10 7.76 -15.95
CA VAL A 84 -10.20 8.01 -14.99
C VAL A 84 -11.52 8.24 -15.73
N VAL A 85 -11.53 9.05 -16.80
CA VAL A 85 -12.74 9.26 -17.62
C VAL A 85 -13.21 7.95 -18.26
N LEU A 86 -12.27 7.14 -18.75
CA LEU A 86 -12.59 5.82 -19.30
C LEU A 86 -13.23 4.90 -18.23
N GLN A 87 -12.71 4.90 -17.00
CA GLN A 87 -13.32 4.15 -15.90
C GLN A 87 -14.72 4.65 -15.56
N GLN A 88 -14.93 5.97 -15.54
CA GLN A 88 -16.25 6.55 -15.30
C GLN A 88 -17.26 6.20 -16.40
N ILE A 89 -16.84 6.08 -17.66
CA ILE A 89 -17.68 5.57 -18.76
C ILE A 89 -18.09 4.12 -18.48
N ILE A 90 -17.14 3.26 -18.07
CA ILE A 90 -17.42 1.86 -17.74
C ILE A 90 -18.38 1.76 -16.55
N GLN A 91 -18.11 2.48 -15.46
CA GLN A 91 -18.96 2.54 -14.27
C GLN A 91 -20.37 3.03 -14.60
N THR A 92 -20.48 4.06 -15.44
CA THR A 92 -21.78 4.58 -15.91
C THR A 92 -22.53 3.53 -16.72
N ALA A 93 -21.85 2.86 -17.67
CA ALA A 93 -22.47 1.82 -18.48
C ALA A 93 -22.98 0.65 -17.62
N VAL A 94 -22.21 0.22 -16.62
CA VAL A 94 -22.64 -0.82 -15.68
C VAL A 94 -23.80 -0.35 -14.80
N GLY A 95 -23.75 0.88 -14.28
CA GLY A 95 -24.84 1.46 -13.49
C GLY A 95 -26.16 1.58 -14.26
N LEU A 96 -26.09 1.96 -15.54
CA LEU A 96 -27.25 1.93 -16.44
C LEU A 96 -27.73 0.49 -16.69
N GLY A 97 -26.81 -0.46 -16.84
CA GLY A 97 -27.15 -1.89 -16.92
C GLY A 97 -27.88 -2.41 -15.68
N LEU A 98 -27.46 -2.01 -14.48
CA LEU A 98 -28.14 -2.34 -13.23
C LEU A 98 -29.57 -1.76 -13.20
N THR A 99 -29.74 -0.54 -13.70
CA THR A 99 -31.07 0.09 -13.79
C THR A 99 -32.05 -0.69 -14.68
N LEU A 100 -31.56 -1.39 -15.71
CA LEU A 100 -32.40 -2.19 -16.61
C LEU A 100 -32.89 -3.51 -15.97
N ILE A 101 -32.17 -4.03 -14.98
CA ILE A 101 -32.54 -5.26 -14.28
C ILE A 101 -33.33 -5.01 -12.99
N ASP A 102 -33.26 -3.80 -12.47
CA ASP A 102 -34.03 -3.42 -11.29
C ASP A 102 -35.52 -3.33 -11.60
N PRO A 103 -36.40 -3.85 -10.72
CA PRO A 103 -37.83 -3.62 -10.85
C PRO A 103 -38.16 -2.13 -10.69
N GLU A 104 -39.28 -1.70 -11.28
CA GLU A 104 -39.74 -0.32 -11.15
C GLU A 104 -39.89 0.06 -9.65
N PRO A 105 -39.20 1.10 -9.17
CA PRO A 105 -39.30 1.51 -7.78
C PRO A 105 -40.73 1.94 -7.45
N THR A 106 -41.27 1.43 -6.34
CA THR A 106 -42.63 1.72 -5.88
C THR A 106 -42.67 2.13 -4.41
N PHE A 107 -43.72 2.83 -4.00
CA PHE A 107 -44.01 3.19 -2.61
C PHE A 107 -45.45 2.85 -2.22
N GLY A 108 -45.79 2.98 -0.94
CA GLY A 108 -47.15 2.74 -0.42
C GLY A 108 -47.32 1.42 0.33
N LYS A 109 -46.27 0.60 0.43
CA LYS A 109 -46.24 -0.67 1.18
C LYS A 109 -45.55 -0.55 2.55
N GLU A 110 -45.07 0.64 2.93
CA GLU A 110 -44.27 0.83 4.15
C GLU A 110 -45.04 0.43 5.42
N VAL A 111 -46.30 0.87 5.53
CA VAL A 111 -47.14 0.57 6.72
C VAL A 111 -47.40 -0.93 6.84
N TYR A 112 -47.60 -1.61 5.71
CA TYR A 112 -47.75 -3.06 5.64
C TYR A 112 -46.47 -3.77 6.09
N ASP A 113 -45.30 -3.39 5.55
CA ASP A 113 -44.03 -4.04 5.89
C ASP A 113 -43.63 -3.83 7.36
N ILE A 114 -43.89 -2.65 7.91
CA ILE A 114 -43.74 -2.38 9.34
C ILE A 114 -44.67 -3.28 10.17
N ALA A 115 -45.93 -3.41 9.77
CA ALA A 115 -46.90 -4.27 10.45
C ALA A 115 -46.51 -5.76 10.38
N VAL A 116 -45.91 -6.21 9.26
CA VAL A 116 -45.34 -7.57 9.15
C VAL A 116 -44.26 -7.80 10.20
N TRP A 117 -43.35 -6.84 10.41
CA TRP A 117 -42.34 -6.95 11.46
C TRP A 117 -42.95 -6.89 12.87
N ALA A 118 -43.95 -6.05 13.09
CA ALA A 118 -44.68 -6.02 14.35
C ALA A 118 -45.39 -7.37 14.64
N GLN A 119 -45.97 -8.03 13.62
CA GLN A 119 -46.51 -9.39 13.77
C GLN A 119 -45.41 -10.40 14.09
N ARG A 120 -44.25 -10.33 13.44
CA ARG A 120 -43.12 -11.21 13.75
C ARG A 120 -42.64 -11.04 15.19
N ILE A 121 -42.61 -9.81 15.69
CA ILE A 121 -42.31 -9.49 17.10
C ILE A 121 -43.38 -10.08 18.02
N ARG A 122 -44.67 -9.93 17.69
CA ARG A 122 -45.79 -10.54 18.42
C ARG A 122 -45.68 -12.06 18.49
N ILE A 123 -45.32 -12.71 17.39
CA ILE A 123 -45.08 -14.16 17.34
C ILE A 123 -43.85 -14.53 18.17
N ALA A 124 -42.75 -13.77 18.08
CA ALA A 124 -41.53 -14.03 18.84
C ALA A 124 -41.75 -13.96 20.36
N GLN A 125 -42.68 -13.13 20.83
CA GLN A 125 -43.06 -13.08 22.25
C GLN A 125 -43.55 -14.44 22.77
N ARG A 126 -44.11 -15.31 21.94
CA ARG A 126 -44.56 -16.67 22.33
C ARG A 126 -43.43 -17.54 22.89
N ALA A 127 -42.17 -17.23 22.56
CA ALA A 127 -41.01 -17.90 23.10
C ALA A 127 -40.66 -17.44 24.53
N ILE A 128 -41.19 -16.30 25.01
CA ILE A 128 -40.83 -15.73 26.33
C ILE A 128 -41.20 -16.67 27.48
N PRO A 129 -42.46 -17.16 27.62
CA PRO A 129 -42.81 -18.08 28.70
C PRO A 129 -41.93 -19.35 28.75
N PRO A 130 -41.74 -20.13 27.66
CA PRO A 130 -40.91 -21.32 27.72
C PRO A 130 -39.43 -21.00 27.98
N VAL A 131 -38.90 -19.88 27.47
CA VAL A 131 -37.50 -19.47 27.76
C VAL A 131 -37.33 -19.12 29.23
N LEU A 132 -38.25 -18.37 29.83
CA LEU A 132 -38.19 -18.04 31.26
C LEU A 132 -38.31 -19.29 32.14
N ALA A 133 -39.13 -20.26 31.73
CA ALA A 133 -39.25 -21.54 32.44
C ALA A 133 -37.91 -22.30 32.49
N THR A 134 -37.04 -22.18 31.49
CA THR A 134 -35.72 -22.86 31.50
C THR A 134 -34.79 -22.39 32.62
N VAL A 135 -35.02 -21.19 33.15
CA VAL A 135 -34.27 -20.62 34.29
C VAL A 135 -35.08 -20.60 35.59
N GLY A 136 -36.18 -21.35 35.64
CA GLY A 136 -37.03 -21.48 36.83
C GLY A 136 -37.93 -20.26 37.11
N VAL A 137 -38.14 -19.38 36.12
CA VAL A 137 -38.99 -18.19 36.26
C VAL A 137 -40.38 -18.48 35.68
N ASP A 138 -41.41 -18.42 36.51
CA ASP A 138 -42.80 -18.50 36.05
C ASP A 138 -43.26 -17.15 35.46
N ALA A 139 -43.46 -17.14 34.14
CA ALA A 139 -43.86 -15.93 33.40
C ALA A 139 -45.22 -15.39 33.84
N SER A 140 -46.15 -16.27 34.26
CA SER A 140 -47.49 -15.87 34.71
C SER A 140 -47.44 -15.10 36.02
N SER A 141 -46.69 -15.62 37.00
CA SER A 141 -46.43 -14.94 38.28
C SER A 141 -45.74 -13.60 38.06
N LEU A 142 -44.71 -13.55 37.20
CA LEU A 142 -44.01 -12.30 36.90
C LEU A 142 -44.94 -11.28 36.24
N ALA A 143 -45.70 -11.70 35.23
CA ALA A 143 -46.66 -10.84 34.53
C ALA A 143 -47.72 -10.27 35.49
N SER A 144 -48.26 -11.10 36.39
CA SER A 144 -49.27 -10.66 37.37
C SER A 144 -48.79 -9.49 38.24
N ARG A 145 -47.50 -9.52 38.65
CA ARG A 145 -46.86 -8.45 39.45
C ARG A 145 -46.67 -7.15 38.67
N MET A 146 -46.57 -7.24 37.34
CA MET A 146 -46.36 -6.08 36.45
C MET A 146 -47.66 -5.56 35.83
N SER A 147 -48.77 -6.29 35.95
CA SER A 147 -50.03 -5.99 35.27
C SER A 147 -50.60 -4.61 35.59
N SER A 148 -50.45 -4.13 36.83
CA SER A 148 -50.99 -2.85 37.29
C SER A 148 -50.18 -1.62 36.87
N SER A 149 -48.85 -1.76 36.70
CA SER A 149 -47.96 -0.65 36.34
C SER A 149 -47.49 -0.70 34.88
N HIS A 150 -47.42 -1.88 34.27
CA HIS A 150 -46.86 -2.11 32.94
C HIS A 150 -47.67 -3.17 32.16
N ALA A 151 -48.93 -2.85 31.84
CA ALA A 151 -49.85 -3.76 31.16
C ALA A 151 -49.30 -4.35 29.84
N SER A 152 -48.60 -3.56 29.01
CA SER A 152 -47.99 -4.06 27.78
C SER A 152 -46.84 -5.04 28.03
N LEU A 153 -46.02 -4.81 29.06
CA LEU A 153 -44.94 -5.72 29.43
C LEU A 153 -45.48 -7.01 30.03
N SER A 154 -46.51 -6.92 30.88
CA SER A 154 -47.25 -8.09 31.38
C SER A 154 -47.77 -8.95 30.22
N SER A 155 -48.36 -8.32 29.20
CA SER A 155 -48.90 -9.01 28.01
C SER A 155 -47.80 -9.66 27.17
N ALA A 156 -46.64 -9.00 27.03
CA ALA A 156 -45.46 -9.57 26.37
C ALA A 156 -44.90 -10.78 27.11
N LEU A 157 -44.78 -10.70 28.44
CA LEU A 157 -44.35 -11.82 29.30
C LEU A 157 -45.26 -13.04 29.17
N LEU A 158 -46.57 -12.83 28.96
CA LEU A 158 -47.56 -13.87 28.73
C LEU A 158 -47.57 -14.42 27.28
N GLY A 159 -46.50 -14.23 26.52
CA GLY A 159 -46.40 -14.76 25.16
C GLY A 159 -46.97 -13.85 24.08
N GLY A 160 -47.16 -12.57 24.38
CA GLY A 160 -47.75 -11.60 23.46
C GLY A 160 -49.27 -11.71 23.36
N ILE A 161 -49.94 -12.11 24.44
CA ILE A 161 -51.40 -12.12 24.52
C ILE A 161 -51.83 -10.77 25.10
N TYR A 162 -52.56 -9.97 24.32
CA TYR A 162 -53.04 -8.64 24.72
C TYR A 162 -54.57 -8.58 24.69
N PRO A 163 -55.27 -9.06 25.73
CA PRO A 163 -56.72 -9.24 25.72
C PRO A 163 -57.50 -7.93 25.55
N THR A 164 -56.96 -6.83 26.07
CA THR A 164 -57.62 -5.51 26.05
C THR A 164 -57.25 -4.68 24.82
N LEU A 165 -56.30 -5.15 24.01
CA LEU A 165 -55.77 -4.40 22.88
C LEU A 165 -56.43 -4.87 21.59
N THR A 166 -57.58 -4.29 21.29
CA THR A 166 -58.41 -4.61 20.13
C THR A 166 -58.78 -3.35 19.34
N GLN A 167 -59.10 -3.52 18.07
CA GLN A 167 -59.59 -2.47 17.18
C GLN A 167 -60.83 -2.96 16.40
N PRO A 168 -61.75 -2.06 16.02
CA PRO A 168 -62.82 -2.41 15.10
C PRO A 168 -62.29 -2.53 13.66
N LEU A 169 -62.72 -3.57 12.93
CA LEU A 169 -62.45 -3.78 11.52
C LEU A 169 -63.77 -4.08 10.79
N LEU A 170 -64.03 -3.38 9.69
CA LEU A 170 -65.18 -3.69 8.84
C LEU A 170 -64.85 -4.89 7.94
N LEU A 171 -65.49 -6.04 8.20
CA LEU A 171 -65.39 -7.24 7.37
C LEU A 171 -66.73 -7.44 6.65
N HIS A 172 -66.74 -7.38 5.32
CA HIS A 172 -67.98 -7.44 4.51
C HIS A 172 -69.05 -6.43 4.95
N GLY A 173 -68.63 -5.22 5.34
CA GLY A 173 -69.54 -4.16 5.80
C GLY A 173 -70.05 -4.32 7.24
N GLN A 174 -69.62 -5.34 7.99
CA GLN A 174 -69.98 -5.53 9.40
C GLN A 174 -68.79 -5.23 10.32
N PRO A 175 -68.98 -4.49 11.42
CA PRO A 175 -67.91 -4.23 12.39
C PRO A 175 -67.59 -5.49 13.20
N VAL A 176 -66.35 -5.96 13.08
CA VAL A 176 -65.79 -7.08 13.85
C VAL A 176 -64.67 -6.54 14.73
N THR A 177 -64.59 -6.99 15.98
CA THR A 177 -63.48 -6.65 16.87
C THR A 177 -62.32 -7.60 16.65
N VAL A 178 -61.13 -7.07 16.37
CA VAL A 178 -59.91 -7.84 16.07
C VAL A 178 -58.76 -7.35 16.96
N PRO A 179 -57.69 -8.14 17.18
CA PRO A 179 -56.54 -7.67 17.95
C PRO A 179 -55.89 -6.43 17.30
N ALA A 180 -55.31 -5.57 18.13
CA ALA A 180 -54.53 -4.42 17.70
C ALA A 180 -53.05 -4.58 18.09
N PHE A 181 -52.17 -3.88 17.35
CA PHE A 181 -50.75 -3.83 17.67
C PHE A 181 -50.49 -2.98 18.89
N ALA A 182 -49.55 -3.40 19.74
CA ALA A 182 -49.04 -2.53 20.79
C ALA A 182 -48.14 -1.46 20.16
N SER A 183 -48.18 -0.24 20.71
CA SER A 183 -47.40 0.88 20.17
C SER A 183 -45.91 0.58 20.10
N TRP A 184 -45.39 -0.18 21.06
CA TRP A 184 -43.98 -0.60 21.09
C TRP A 184 -43.64 -1.63 20.01
N GLU A 185 -44.60 -2.48 19.60
CA GLU A 185 -44.39 -3.46 18.51
C GLU A 185 -44.27 -2.74 17.17
N LEU A 186 -45.12 -1.73 16.93
CA LEU A 186 -45.01 -0.87 15.75
C LEU A 186 -43.73 -0.03 15.78
N LEU A 187 -43.33 0.49 16.95
CA LEU A 187 -42.07 1.22 17.10
C LEU A 187 -40.87 0.31 16.77
N ALA A 188 -40.82 -0.88 17.34
CA ALA A 188 -39.78 -1.86 17.05
C ALA A 188 -39.82 -2.31 15.58
N GLY A 189 -41.00 -2.52 14.99
CA GLY A 189 -41.17 -2.80 13.56
C GLY A 189 -40.63 -1.66 12.68
N ARG A 190 -40.88 -0.40 13.03
CA ARG A 190 -40.30 0.79 12.36
C ARG A 190 -38.78 0.82 12.49
N THR A 191 -38.24 0.54 13.67
CA THR A 191 -36.79 0.48 13.88
C THR A 191 -36.15 -0.64 13.06
N ILE A 192 -36.76 -1.82 13.01
CA ILE A 192 -36.27 -2.91 12.16
C ILE A 192 -36.28 -2.48 10.69
N TYR A 193 -37.42 -1.98 10.21
CA TYR A 193 -37.63 -1.64 8.81
C TYR A 193 -36.75 -0.48 8.32
N HIS A 194 -36.73 0.65 9.03
CA HIS A 194 -36.02 1.85 8.59
C HIS A 194 -34.56 1.91 8.99
N LEU A 195 -34.15 1.20 10.05
CA LEU A 195 -32.77 1.29 10.56
C LEU A 195 -32.04 -0.04 10.44
N LEU A 196 -32.54 -1.11 11.05
CA LEU A 196 -31.77 -2.36 11.16
C LEU A 196 -31.60 -3.06 9.80
N ILE A 197 -32.64 -3.13 8.98
CA ILE A 197 -32.52 -3.75 7.64
C ILE A 197 -31.53 -2.97 6.77
N PRO A 198 -31.68 -1.66 6.55
CA PRO A 198 -30.68 -0.89 5.81
C PRO A 198 -29.27 -1.00 6.41
N ALA A 199 -29.12 -0.92 7.74
CA ALA A 199 -27.81 -1.06 8.37
C ALA A 199 -27.17 -2.42 8.08
N LEU A 200 -27.93 -3.52 8.19
CA LEU A 200 -27.46 -4.85 7.86
C LEU A 200 -27.11 -5.00 6.37
N GLN A 201 -27.89 -4.39 5.48
CA GLN A 201 -27.59 -4.37 4.04
C GLN A 201 -26.25 -3.66 3.77
N PHE A 202 -26.04 -2.47 4.34
CA PHE A 202 -24.80 -1.71 4.16
C PHE A 202 -23.60 -2.43 4.77
N ILE A 203 -23.72 -2.95 5.99
CA ILE A 203 -22.64 -3.70 6.66
C ILE A 203 -22.26 -4.93 5.82
N THR A 204 -23.26 -5.70 5.36
CA THR A 204 -23.02 -6.89 4.54
C THR A 204 -22.37 -6.50 3.21
N ALA A 205 -22.82 -5.43 2.56
CA ALA A 205 -22.24 -4.95 1.32
C ALA A 205 -20.78 -4.50 1.49
N ILE A 206 -20.47 -3.78 2.57
CA ILE A 206 -19.09 -3.41 2.91
C ILE A 206 -18.23 -4.67 3.10
N CYS A 207 -18.72 -5.68 3.82
CA CYS A 207 -18.00 -6.95 3.99
C CYS A 207 -17.76 -7.66 2.65
N ILE A 208 -18.74 -7.65 1.74
CA ILE A 208 -18.59 -8.22 0.39
C ILE A 208 -17.51 -7.46 -0.38
N VAL A 209 -17.57 -6.13 -0.42
CA VAL A 209 -16.59 -5.30 -1.16
C VAL A 209 -15.19 -5.45 -0.59
N ASP A 210 -15.00 -5.34 0.73
CA ASP A 210 -13.68 -5.50 1.37
C ASP A 210 -13.08 -6.88 1.08
N THR A 211 -13.91 -7.92 1.10
CA THR A 211 -13.47 -9.29 0.78
C THR A 211 -13.10 -9.41 -0.70
N TRP A 212 -13.97 -8.93 -1.58
CA TRP A 212 -13.77 -8.98 -3.03
C TRP A 212 -12.49 -8.25 -3.43
N GLN A 213 -12.34 -6.99 -3.01
CA GLN A 213 -11.19 -6.18 -3.36
C GLN A 213 -9.91 -6.72 -2.74
N TYR A 214 -9.90 -7.10 -1.46
CA TYR A 214 -8.69 -7.63 -0.83
C TYR A 214 -8.13 -8.84 -1.59
N PHE A 215 -8.96 -9.84 -1.90
CA PHE A 215 -8.47 -11.08 -2.51
C PHE A 215 -7.99 -10.86 -3.95
N LEU A 216 -8.72 -10.07 -4.74
CA LEU A 216 -8.32 -9.76 -6.11
C LEU A 216 -7.09 -8.85 -6.15
N HIS A 217 -7.04 -7.82 -5.30
CA HIS A 217 -5.89 -6.93 -5.21
C HIS A 217 -4.63 -7.71 -4.82
N ARG A 218 -4.72 -8.55 -3.78
CA ARG A 218 -3.62 -9.45 -3.40
C ARG A 218 -3.26 -10.41 -4.54
N ALA A 219 -4.23 -11.01 -5.23
CA ALA A 219 -3.95 -11.89 -6.35
C ALA A 219 -3.18 -11.17 -7.47
N MET A 220 -3.56 -9.92 -7.77
CA MET A 220 -2.88 -9.08 -8.75
C MET A 220 -1.45 -8.76 -8.34
N HIS A 221 -1.14 -8.59 -7.06
CA HIS A 221 0.25 -8.41 -6.61
C HIS A 221 1.07 -9.70 -6.51
N MET A 222 0.43 -10.80 -6.17
CA MET A 222 1.14 -12.06 -5.93
C MET A 222 1.36 -12.84 -7.22
N ASN A 223 0.58 -12.58 -8.27
CA ASN A 223 0.78 -13.16 -9.59
C ASN A 223 1.51 -12.17 -10.52
N LYS A 224 2.67 -12.59 -11.03
CA LYS A 224 3.51 -11.75 -11.91
C LYS A 224 2.78 -11.25 -13.15
N TYR A 225 2.02 -12.12 -13.83
CA TYR A 225 1.29 -11.75 -15.04
C TYR A 225 0.23 -10.68 -14.72
N LEU A 226 -0.61 -10.96 -13.72
CA LEU A 226 -1.68 -10.03 -13.32
C LEU A 226 -1.12 -8.65 -12.91
N TYR A 227 -0.01 -8.65 -12.18
CA TYR A 227 0.68 -7.40 -11.83
C TYR A 227 1.15 -6.65 -13.07
N THR A 228 2.04 -7.26 -13.87
CA THR A 228 2.70 -6.53 -14.97
C THR A 228 1.75 -6.13 -16.09
N THR A 229 0.62 -6.82 -16.25
CA THR A 229 -0.34 -6.56 -17.32
C THR A 229 -1.42 -5.57 -16.91
N PHE A 230 -1.92 -5.66 -15.68
CA PHE A 230 -3.07 -4.86 -15.24
C PHE A 230 -2.67 -3.88 -14.15
N HIS A 231 -2.18 -4.40 -13.02
CA HIS A 231 -2.11 -3.63 -11.78
C HIS A 231 -0.89 -2.71 -11.66
N SER A 232 0.19 -2.99 -12.41
CA SER A 232 1.37 -2.13 -12.38
C SER A 232 1.11 -0.76 -12.98
N ARG A 233 0.05 -0.58 -13.78
CA ARG A 233 -0.41 0.73 -14.25
C ARG A 233 -0.80 1.63 -13.08
N HIS A 234 -1.61 1.12 -12.16
CA HIS A 234 -2.02 1.84 -10.96
C HIS A 234 -0.82 2.28 -10.12
N HIS A 235 0.14 1.37 -9.92
CA HIS A 235 1.39 1.61 -9.21
C HIS A 235 2.43 2.48 -9.94
N ARG A 236 2.10 3.06 -11.10
CA ARG A 236 2.91 4.16 -11.68
C ARG A 236 2.71 5.48 -10.94
N LEU A 237 1.65 5.57 -10.12
CA LEU A 237 1.40 6.64 -9.15
C LEU A 237 1.99 6.30 -7.78
N TYR A 238 3.32 6.29 -7.69
CA TYR A 238 4.05 6.04 -6.43
C TYR A 238 3.73 7.03 -5.31
N VAL A 239 3.33 8.25 -5.68
CA VAL A 239 2.83 9.27 -4.78
C VAL A 239 1.36 9.50 -5.15
N PRO A 240 0.43 8.82 -4.46
CA PRO A 240 -1.00 8.96 -4.71
C PRO A 240 -1.48 10.39 -4.51
N TYR A 241 -2.46 10.78 -5.32
CA TYR A 241 -3.21 12.03 -5.17
C TYR A 241 -4.68 11.79 -5.55
N ALA A 242 -5.58 12.62 -5.02
CA ALA A 242 -7.02 12.36 -4.97
C ALA A 242 -7.65 11.96 -6.33
N TYR A 243 -7.48 12.76 -7.39
CA TYR A 243 -8.06 12.45 -8.71
C TYR A 243 -7.36 11.31 -9.44
N GLY A 244 -6.26 10.76 -8.90
CA GLY A 244 -5.58 9.57 -9.40
C GLY A 244 -6.15 8.26 -8.83
N ALA A 245 -7.17 8.32 -7.96
CA ALA A 245 -7.71 7.15 -7.28
C ALA A 245 -8.24 6.05 -8.22
N LEU A 246 -8.79 6.43 -9.38
CA LEU A 246 -9.26 5.48 -10.42
C LEU A 246 -8.27 5.34 -11.59
N TYR A 247 -7.01 5.74 -11.40
CA TYR A 247 -5.98 5.49 -12.41
C TYR A 247 -5.55 4.03 -12.37
N ASN A 248 -6.19 3.18 -13.17
CA ASN A 248 -5.87 1.77 -13.27
C ASN A 248 -6.24 1.22 -14.66
N HIS A 249 -5.90 -0.04 -14.93
CA HIS A 249 -6.22 -0.66 -16.21
C HIS A 249 -7.75 -0.85 -16.36
N PRO A 250 -8.36 -0.64 -17.56
CA PRO A 250 -9.81 -0.80 -17.78
C PRO A 250 -10.40 -2.11 -17.22
N PHE A 251 -9.75 -3.23 -17.53
CA PHE A 251 -10.13 -4.55 -16.99
C PHE A 251 -10.08 -4.61 -15.45
N GLU A 252 -9.06 -4.02 -14.85
CA GLU A 252 -8.91 -4.00 -13.40
C GLU A 252 -9.96 -3.11 -12.75
N GLY A 253 -10.17 -1.88 -13.23
CA GLY A 253 -11.18 -0.98 -12.65
C GLY A 253 -12.61 -1.51 -12.83
N PHE A 254 -12.89 -2.21 -13.93
CA PHE A 254 -14.14 -2.97 -14.04
C PHE A 254 -14.25 -4.05 -12.95
N LEU A 255 -13.21 -4.86 -12.77
CA LEU A 255 -13.25 -6.02 -11.88
C LEU A 255 -13.20 -5.66 -10.38
N LEU A 256 -12.33 -4.73 -9.98
CA LEU A 256 -12.12 -4.28 -8.60
C LEU A 256 -13.10 -3.18 -8.19
N ASP A 257 -13.26 -2.14 -9.00
CA ASP A 257 -13.97 -0.91 -8.58
C ASP A 257 -15.46 -0.98 -8.89
N THR A 258 -15.85 -1.72 -9.93
CA THR A 258 -17.24 -1.71 -10.44
C THR A 258 -18.00 -2.99 -10.09
N LEU A 259 -17.47 -4.16 -10.49
CA LEU A 259 -18.20 -5.43 -10.39
C LEU A 259 -18.44 -5.84 -8.94
N GLY A 260 -17.45 -5.69 -8.06
CA GLY A 260 -17.58 -6.04 -6.64
C GLY A 260 -18.68 -5.24 -5.94
N ALA A 261 -18.75 -3.93 -6.20
CA ALA A 261 -19.79 -3.06 -5.66
C ALA A 261 -21.17 -3.41 -6.25
N GLY A 262 -21.26 -3.67 -7.56
CA GLY A 262 -22.50 -4.12 -8.21
C GLY A 262 -23.03 -5.44 -7.65
N LEU A 263 -22.16 -6.43 -7.40
CA LEU A 263 -22.54 -7.68 -6.74
C LEU A 263 -23.00 -7.46 -5.30
N ALA A 264 -22.32 -6.61 -4.54
CA ALA A 264 -22.73 -6.26 -3.18
C ALA A 264 -24.13 -5.61 -3.15
N TYR A 265 -24.41 -4.72 -4.10
CA TYR A 265 -25.73 -4.12 -4.31
C TYR A 265 -26.81 -5.18 -4.53
N LEU A 266 -26.61 -6.07 -5.51
CA LEU A 266 -27.59 -7.10 -5.87
C LEU A 266 -27.81 -8.11 -4.75
N LEU A 267 -26.74 -8.60 -4.13
CA LEU A 267 -26.80 -9.64 -3.10
C LEU A 267 -27.44 -9.16 -1.80
N THR A 268 -27.34 -7.87 -1.49
CA THR A 268 -27.95 -7.30 -0.29
C THR A 268 -29.38 -6.80 -0.51
N GLY A 269 -29.87 -6.82 -1.76
CA GLY A 269 -31.22 -6.37 -2.10
C GLY A 269 -31.46 -4.90 -1.76
N MET A 270 -30.42 -4.07 -1.88
CA MET A 270 -30.56 -2.63 -1.71
C MET A 270 -31.49 -2.06 -2.78
N THR A 271 -32.23 -1.02 -2.41
CA THR A 271 -32.97 -0.18 -3.35
C THR A 271 -32.04 0.73 -4.13
N CYS A 272 -32.49 1.24 -5.28
CA CYS A 272 -31.76 2.25 -6.07
C CYS A 272 -31.33 3.47 -5.23
N ARG A 273 -32.17 3.97 -4.31
CA ARG A 273 -31.80 5.10 -3.44
C ARG A 273 -30.77 4.74 -2.37
N GLN A 274 -30.79 3.51 -1.85
CA GLN A 274 -29.75 3.02 -0.95
C GLN A 274 -28.42 2.85 -1.69
N SER A 275 -28.45 2.38 -2.94
CA SER A 275 -27.25 2.22 -3.75
C SER A 275 -26.58 3.55 -4.10
N MET A 276 -27.35 4.63 -4.28
CA MET A 276 -26.80 5.99 -4.40
C MET A 276 -25.89 6.31 -3.21
N TRP A 277 -26.39 6.13 -1.98
CA TRP A 277 -25.57 6.36 -0.78
C TRP A 277 -24.37 5.42 -0.70
N PHE A 278 -24.58 4.12 -0.91
CA PHE A 278 -23.52 3.13 -0.80
C PHE A 278 -22.39 3.37 -1.81
N PHE A 279 -22.72 3.54 -3.08
CA PHE A 279 -21.74 3.76 -4.14
C PHE A 279 -21.06 5.13 -4.00
N THR A 280 -21.81 6.20 -3.75
CA THR A 280 -21.23 7.54 -3.56
C THR A 280 -20.26 7.56 -2.36
N LEU A 281 -20.63 7.00 -1.21
CA LEU A 281 -19.73 6.95 -0.05
C LEU A 281 -18.51 6.07 -0.30
N SER A 282 -18.66 4.96 -1.04
CA SER A 282 -17.54 4.11 -1.45
C SER A 282 -16.57 4.87 -2.37
N THR A 283 -17.09 5.62 -3.35
CA THR A 283 -16.28 6.47 -4.24
C THR A 283 -15.53 7.55 -3.47
N ILE A 284 -16.22 8.26 -2.57
CA ILE A 284 -15.59 9.26 -1.70
C ILE A 284 -14.47 8.61 -0.89
N LYS A 285 -14.71 7.42 -0.35
CA LYS A 285 -13.70 6.69 0.43
C LYS A 285 -12.48 6.30 -0.41
N THR A 286 -12.67 5.82 -1.63
CA THR A 286 -11.56 5.49 -2.54
C THR A 286 -10.73 6.73 -2.86
N VAL A 287 -11.37 7.89 -3.08
CA VAL A 287 -10.66 9.17 -3.29
C VAL A 287 -9.90 9.61 -2.04
N ASP A 288 -10.51 9.50 -0.86
CA ASP A 288 -9.87 9.82 0.43
C ASP A 288 -8.62 8.94 0.68
N ASP A 289 -8.69 7.64 0.39
CA ASP A 289 -7.53 6.73 0.50
C ASP A 289 -6.35 7.10 -0.40
N HIS A 290 -6.58 7.91 -1.42
CA HIS A 290 -5.56 8.39 -2.34
C HIS A 290 -5.26 9.88 -2.18
N CYS A 291 -5.88 10.57 -1.21
CA CYS A 291 -5.88 12.03 -1.20
C CYS A 291 -4.48 12.64 -0.97
N GLY A 292 -3.55 11.89 -0.40
CA GLY A 292 -2.20 12.34 -0.10
C GLY A 292 -2.08 13.12 1.22
N TYR A 293 -3.15 13.17 2.02
CA TYR A 293 -3.21 13.89 3.30
C TYR A 293 -3.70 12.97 4.42
N ALA A 294 -3.08 13.13 5.60
CA ALA A 294 -3.52 12.51 6.85
C ALA A 294 -4.08 13.59 7.79
N ILE A 295 -5.27 14.12 7.46
CA ILE A 295 -5.88 15.23 8.18
C ILE A 295 -6.51 14.72 9.48
N PRO A 296 -6.21 15.30 10.66
CA PRO A 296 -6.65 14.74 11.94
C PRO A 296 -8.15 14.87 12.21
N TRP A 297 -8.90 15.62 11.40
CA TRP A 297 -10.36 15.74 11.50
C TRP A 297 -11.09 15.10 10.32
N ASP A 298 -10.41 14.33 9.48
CA ASP A 298 -11.08 13.56 8.43
C ASP A 298 -11.85 12.38 9.05
N PRO A 299 -13.20 12.38 9.01
CA PRO A 299 -13.97 11.31 9.64
C PRO A 299 -13.71 9.95 8.99
N LEU A 300 -13.52 9.89 7.66
CA LEU A 300 -13.37 8.61 6.95
C LEU A 300 -12.11 7.89 7.39
N GLN A 301 -11.01 8.61 7.55
CA GLN A 301 -9.74 8.03 7.99
C GLN A 301 -9.76 7.52 9.44
N HIS A 302 -10.72 7.97 10.27
CA HIS A 302 -10.91 7.51 11.65
C HIS A 302 -11.96 6.39 11.78
N LEU A 303 -13.00 6.43 10.95
CA LEU A 303 -14.06 5.43 10.97
C LEU A 303 -13.60 4.09 10.39
N THR A 304 -12.64 4.11 9.46
CA THR A 304 -12.22 2.92 8.72
C THR A 304 -10.77 2.53 9.01
N GLY A 305 -10.44 1.24 8.84
CA GLY A 305 -9.10 0.75 9.13
C GLY A 305 -8.06 1.05 8.04
N ASN A 306 -8.51 1.19 6.80
CA ASN A 306 -7.72 1.67 5.66
C ASN A 306 -7.86 3.20 5.57
N ASN A 307 -6.76 3.90 5.28
CA ASN A 307 -6.71 5.35 5.13
C ASN A 307 -5.55 5.74 4.20
N ALA A 308 -5.44 7.04 3.90
CA ALA A 308 -4.40 7.58 3.01
C ALA A 308 -2.97 7.13 3.38
N GLY A 309 -2.60 7.14 4.66
CA GLY A 309 -1.27 6.71 5.09
C GLY A 309 -1.05 5.20 4.96
N TYR A 310 -2.07 4.39 5.27
CA TYR A 310 -1.99 2.93 5.15
C TYR A 310 -1.86 2.49 3.69
N HIS A 311 -2.66 3.11 2.81
CA HIS A 311 -2.65 2.84 1.38
C HIS A 311 -1.41 3.43 0.70
N ASP A 312 -0.89 4.57 1.14
CA ASP A 312 0.36 5.12 0.61
C ASP A 312 1.53 4.16 0.79
N VAL A 313 1.67 3.51 1.96
CA VAL A 313 2.69 2.48 2.20
C VAL A 313 2.64 1.38 1.13
N HIS A 314 1.44 1.01 0.69
CA HIS A 314 1.23 0.03 -0.36
C HIS A 314 1.75 0.52 -1.72
N HIS A 315 1.55 1.79 -2.08
CA HIS A 315 2.11 2.39 -3.29
C HIS A 315 3.64 2.56 -3.27
N GLN A 316 4.25 2.50 -2.09
CA GLN A 316 5.70 2.60 -1.98
C GLN A 316 6.40 1.33 -2.48
N SER A 317 7.57 1.52 -3.11
CA SER A 317 8.35 0.44 -3.73
C SER A 317 8.73 -0.70 -2.80
N TRP A 318 8.81 -0.40 -1.50
CA TRP A 318 9.17 -1.32 -0.43
C TRP A 318 7.97 -1.91 0.30
N GLY A 319 6.75 -1.41 0.03
CA GLY A 319 5.49 -1.83 0.66
C GLY A 319 4.48 -2.43 -0.32
N ILE A 320 4.76 -2.45 -1.63
CA ILE A 320 3.88 -2.96 -2.70
C ILE A 320 3.36 -4.40 -2.56
N LYS A 321 3.95 -5.23 -1.68
CA LYS A 321 3.46 -6.58 -1.35
C LYS A 321 2.83 -6.68 0.03
N THR A 322 2.38 -5.56 0.56
CA THR A 322 1.76 -5.45 1.87
C THR A 322 0.56 -4.51 1.80
N ASN A 323 -0.27 -4.51 2.84
CA ASN A 323 -1.40 -3.57 2.95
C ASN A 323 -2.40 -3.67 1.78
N PHE A 324 -2.88 -4.87 1.45
CA PHE A 324 -3.77 -5.08 0.30
C PHE A 324 -5.23 -4.69 0.58
N SER A 325 -5.61 -4.50 1.83
CA SER A 325 -6.98 -4.18 2.23
C SER A 325 -7.40 -2.79 1.74
N GLN A 326 -8.49 -2.77 0.96
CA GLN A 326 -9.20 -1.59 0.51
C GLN A 326 -10.68 -1.97 0.23
N PRO A 327 -11.62 -1.02 0.30
CA PRO A 327 -11.42 0.39 0.66
C PRO A 327 -11.68 0.68 2.15
N PHE A 328 -12.35 -0.20 2.92
CA PHE A 328 -12.77 0.14 4.29
C PHE A 328 -11.84 -0.41 5.36
N PHE A 329 -11.81 -1.73 5.61
CA PHE A 329 -11.17 -2.28 6.80
C PHE A 329 -9.91 -3.10 6.51
N THR A 330 -8.92 -2.99 7.40
CA THR A 330 -7.65 -3.74 7.34
C THR A 330 -7.73 -5.13 7.97
N PHE A 331 -8.94 -5.68 8.10
CA PHE A 331 -9.18 -6.97 8.75
C PHE A 331 -8.42 -8.10 8.04
N TRP A 332 -8.55 -8.21 6.73
CA TRP A 332 -7.93 -9.29 5.95
C TRP A 332 -6.40 -9.26 6.01
N ASP A 333 -5.79 -8.07 5.96
CA ASP A 333 -4.35 -7.92 6.12
C ASP A 333 -3.83 -8.41 7.49
N ARG A 334 -4.63 -8.23 8.55
CA ARG A 334 -4.28 -8.71 9.89
C ARG A 334 -4.43 -10.22 9.97
N VAL A 335 -5.54 -10.77 9.49
CA VAL A 335 -5.84 -12.21 9.52
C VAL A 335 -4.82 -13.01 8.71
N LEU A 336 -4.45 -12.52 7.52
CA LEU A 336 -3.56 -13.21 6.60
C LEU A 336 -2.09 -12.75 6.71
N GLY A 337 -1.80 -11.84 7.65
CA GLY A 337 -0.45 -11.42 7.99
C GLY A 337 0.27 -10.63 6.89
N THR A 338 -0.47 -9.97 6.01
CA THR A 338 0.01 -9.14 4.89
C THR A 338 0.12 -7.66 5.22
N LYS A 339 -0.24 -7.24 6.44
CA LYS A 339 0.09 -5.89 6.95
C LYS A 339 1.60 -5.64 6.90
N TRP A 340 2.01 -4.43 6.52
CA TRP A 340 3.38 -3.95 6.68
C TRP A 340 3.80 -3.97 8.15
N VAL A 341 5.00 -4.51 8.42
CA VAL A 341 5.54 -4.63 9.79
C VAL A 341 6.91 -3.96 9.94
N GLY A 342 7.32 -3.11 9.01
CA GLY A 342 8.64 -2.45 9.03
C GLY A 342 8.75 -1.24 9.95
N GLY A 343 7.81 -1.06 10.87
CA GLY A 343 7.81 0.02 11.85
C GLY A 343 7.61 1.40 11.24
N ASP A 344 8.10 2.43 11.94
CA ASP A 344 7.97 3.83 11.54
C ASP A 344 8.65 4.12 10.19
N VAL A 345 7.82 4.56 9.23
CA VAL A 345 8.22 4.87 7.85
C VAL A 345 8.63 6.34 7.69
N SER A 346 8.48 7.18 8.72
CA SER A 346 8.80 8.61 8.69
C SER A 346 10.21 8.89 8.22
N ALA A 347 11.19 8.11 8.68
CA ALA A 347 12.58 8.26 8.25
C ALA A 347 12.80 7.91 6.77
N ARG A 348 11.95 7.08 6.15
CA ARG A 348 11.99 6.79 4.72
C ARG A 348 11.39 7.95 3.93
N TYR A 349 10.24 8.46 4.38
CA TYR A 349 9.60 9.63 3.76
C TYR A 349 10.48 10.88 3.83
N GLU A 350 11.10 11.18 4.98
CA GLU A 350 12.00 12.34 5.10
C GLU A 350 13.17 12.27 4.11
N ARG A 351 13.69 11.08 3.82
CA ARG A 351 14.76 10.88 2.82
C ARG A 351 14.26 11.13 1.41
N ALA A 352 13.10 10.58 1.06
CA ALA A 352 12.49 10.75 -0.26
C ALA A 352 12.16 12.23 -0.53
N LYS A 353 11.61 12.94 0.46
CA LYS A 353 11.38 14.40 0.44
C LYS A 353 12.65 15.18 0.07
N ILE A 354 13.74 14.94 0.81
CA ILE A 354 15.03 15.63 0.58
C ILE A 354 15.59 15.32 -0.82
N ALA A 355 15.46 14.07 -1.28
CA ALA A 355 15.97 13.66 -2.58
C ALA A 355 15.21 14.32 -3.73
N ALA A 356 13.88 14.31 -3.67
CA ALA A 356 13.02 14.93 -4.68
C ALA A 356 13.23 16.44 -4.76
N GLN A 357 13.32 17.13 -3.62
CA GLN A 357 13.59 18.57 -3.59
C GLN A 357 14.95 18.90 -4.23
N ARG A 358 15.99 18.10 -3.95
CA ARG A 358 17.31 18.28 -4.60
C ARG A 358 17.26 18.07 -6.11
N LYS A 359 16.44 17.12 -6.58
CA LYS A 359 16.24 16.89 -8.02
C LYS A 359 15.55 18.09 -8.66
N ALA A 360 14.49 18.60 -8.05
CA ALA A 360 13.82 19.82 -8.49
C ALA A 360 14.77 21.03 -8.54
N ASP A 361 15.56 21.24 -7.48
CA ASP A 361 16.55 22.32 -7.41
C ASP A 361 17.62 22.20 -8.51
N ARG A 362 18.08 20.98 -8.84
CA ARG A 362 19.02 20.73 -9.94
C ARG A 362 18.44 21.04 -11.30
N ASP A 363 17.18 20.67 -11.54
CA ASP A 363 16.51 20.95 -12.81
C ASP A 363 16.36 22.46 -13.01
N VAL A 364 16.03 23.20 -11.95
CA VAL A 364 16.01 24.68 -11.97
C VAL A 364 17.40 25.24 -12.26
N GLN A 365 18.46 24.71 -11.63
CA GLN A 365 19.84 25.13 -11.91
C GLN A 365 20.28 24.84 -13.35
N ALA A 366 19.89 23.69 -13.90
CA ALA A 366 20.20 23.31 -15.28
C ALA A 366 19.46 24.20 -16.31
N ILE A 367 18.25 24.65 -15.99
CA ILE A 367 17.47 25.58 -16.83
C ILE A 367 18.00 27.02 -16.73
N THR A 368 18.47 27.44 -15.55
CA THR A 368 18.88 28.83 -15.29
C THR A 368 20.34 29.13 -15.61
N GLY A 369 21.16 28.12 -15.93
CA GLY A 369 22.53 28.29 -16.45
C GLY A 369 23.52 29.01 -15.52
N SER A 370 23.19 29.18 -14.23
CA SER A 370 24.01 29.96 -13.30
C SER A 370 25.00 29.07 -12.57
N GLU A 371 26.29 29.20 -12.91
CA GLU A 371 27.37 28.85 -11.99
C GLU A 371 27.16 29.63 -10.69
N ALA A 372 27.24 28.92 -9.57
CA ALA A 372 27.00 29.47 -8.25
C ALA A 372 27.94 30.64 -7.93
N VAL A 373 27.52 31.86 -8.28
CA VAL A 373 27.90 33.05 -7.52
C VAL A 373 27.02 33.03 -6.29
N GLU A 374 27.69 32.93 -5.15
CA GLU A 374 27.13 33.03 -3.81
C GLU A 374 26.53 34.45 -3.60
N SER A 375 25.41 34.74 -4.27
CA SER A 375 24.68 35.99 -4.08
C SER A 375 23.57 35.75 -3.06
N LYS A 376 23.78 36.33 -1.87
CA LYS A 376 22.82 36.38 -0.75
C LYS A 376 21.53 37.18 -1.07
N GLN A 377 21.15 37.34 -2.33
CA GLN A 377 20.08 38.26 -2.73
C GLN A 377 19.19 37.80 -3.90
N ALA A 378 19.18 36.50 -4.22
CA ALA A 378 18.16 35.89 -5.08
C ALA A 378 17.51 34.68 -4.37
N SER A 379 16.80 34.92 -3.26
CA SER A 379 16.20 33.85 -2.44
C SER A 379 14.73 34.06 -2.05
N THR A 380 13.93 34.70 -2.92
CA THR A 380 12.50 34.92 -2.64
C THR A 380 11.52 34.00 -3.37
N ALA A 381 11.96 32.92 -4.00
CA ALA A 381 11.02 31.92 -4.55
C ALA A 381 11.57 30.48 -4.50
N LYS A 382 11.74 29.94 -3.28
CA LYS A 382 11.65 28.49 -3.07
C LYS A 382 10.39 28.25 -2.23
N PRO A 383 9.21 28.06 -2.84
CA PRO A 383 7.93 28.04 -2.11
C PRO A 383 7.86 26.93 -1.06
N TYR A 384 8.64 25.86 -1.24
CA TYR A 384 8.53 24.62 -0.46
C TYR A 384 9.81 24.23 0.31
N ALA A 385 10.80 25.13 0.39
CA ALA A 385 12.04 24.83 1.12
C ALA A 385 11.83 24.70 2.65
N ASN A 386 10.79 25.34 3.18
CA ASN A 386 10.42 25.28 4.59
C ASN A 386 9.65 24.01 4.97
N ASP A 387 8.97 23.36 4.02
CA ASP A 387 8.15 22.16 4.27
C ASP A 387 8.99 20.95 4.69
N ALA A 388 10.21 20.85 4.14
CA ALA A 388 11.19 19.85 4.56
C ALA A 388 11.60 20.03 6.04
N ALA A 389 11.54 21.24 6.59
CA ALA A 389 11.88 21.54 7.98
C ALA A 389 10.70 21.33 8.94
N HIS A 390 9.46 21.59 8.49
CA HIS A 390 8.24 21.41 9.30
C HIS A 390 7.80 19.94 9.41
N ALA A 391 8.07 19.12 8.39
CA ALA A 391 7.78 17.68 8.39
C ALA A 391 8.42 16.90 9.56
N THR A 392 9.58 17.35 10.05
CA THR A 392 10.29 16.72 11.18
C THR A 392 9.54 16.87 12.52
N SER A 393 8.54 17.77 12.61
CA SER A 393 7.75 17.98 13.84
C SER A 393 6.50 17.10 13.90
N ALA A 394 5.78 16.94 12.79
CA ALA A 394 4.59 16.08 12.69
C ALA A 394 4.94 14.58 12.84
N ALA A 395 6.12 14.16 12.37
CA ALA A 395 6.64 12.81 12.58
C ALA A 395 6.93 12.47 14.05
N ARG A 396 7.12 13.46 14.94
CA ARG A 396 7.38 13.23 16.37
C ARG A 396 6.11 12.99 17.19
N SER A 397 4.94 13.34 16.67
CA SER A 397 3.66 13.24 17.40
C SER A 397 2.95 11.89 17.28
N ALA A 398 3.40 11.00 16.39
CA ALA A 398 2.81 9.66 16.26
C ALA A 398 3.53 8.65 17.20
N HIS A 399 3.18 8.65 18.49
CA HIS A 399 3.74 7.70 19.46
C HIS A 399 2.81 6.50 19.76
N SER A 400 3.37 5.31 19.50
CA SER A 400 3.20 3.99 20.14
C SER A 400 1.79 3.42 20.33
N VAL A 401 1.41 2.49 19.44
CA VAL A 401 0.58 1.34 19.78
C VAL A 401 1.50 0.13 19.93
N ALA A 402 1.34 -0.65 21.01
CA ALA A 402 2.12 -1.86 21.23
C ALA A 402 1.85 -2.87 20.09
N GLU A 403 2.79 -3.00 19.15
CA GLU A 403 2.67 -3.96 18.06
C GLU A 403 2.98 -5.39 18.55
N PRO A 404 2.24 -6.40 18.07
CA PRO A 404 2.53 -7.80 18.36
C PRO A 404 3.95 -8.18 17.92
N ARG A 405 4.55 -9.17 18.59
CA ARG A 405 5.94 -9.61 18.41
C ARG A 405 6.20 -10.04 16.95
N VAL A 406 6.70 -9.12 16.13
CA VAL A 406 7.04 -9.36 14.72
C VAL A 406 8.26 -10.30 14.63
N PRO A 407 8.22 -11.38 13.83
CA PRO A 407 9.39 -12.22 13.59
C PRO A 407 10.57 -11.42 13.03
N ALA A 408 11.77 -11.65 13.57
CA ALA A 408 12.98 -10.96 13.13
C ALA A 408 13.19 -11.14 11.62
N GLY A 409 13.38 -10.03 10.89
CA GLY A 409 13.63 -10.03 9.44
C GLY A 409 12.39 -10.02 8.53
N LYS A 410 11.16 -10.19 9.05
CA LYS A 410 9.94 -10.20 8.21
C LYS A 410 9.79 -8.92 7.37
N ALA A 411 10.05 -7.75 7.96
CA ALA A 411 10.01 -6.47 7.25
C ALA A 411 11.03 -6.40 6.10
N THR A 412 12.23 -6.95 6.32
CA THR A 412 13.27 -7.02 5.28
C THR A 412 12.85 -7.94 4.14
N HIS A 413 12.26 -9.10 4.45
CA HIS A 413 11.73 -10.01 3.44
C HIS A 413 10.58 -9.40 2.63
N GLN A 414 9.66 -8.68 3.30
CA GLN A 414 8.59 -7.93 2.62
C GLN A 414 9.19 -6.91 1.64
N ALA A 415 10.13 -6.08 2.10
CA ALA A 415 10.79 -5.08 1.25
C ALA A 415 11.56 -5.70 0.07
N LEU A 416 12.25 -6.82 0.27
CA LEU A 416 12.97 -7.53 -0.79
C LEU A 416 12.00 -8.12 -1.84
N GLY A 417 10.92 -8.76 -1.39
CA GLY A 417 9.90 -9.30 -2.27
C GLY A 417 9.19 -8.22 -3.10
N SER A 418 8.96 -7.05 -2.50
CA SER A 418 8.44 -5.84 -3.12
C SER A 418 9.38 -5.29 -4.21
N ARG A 419 10.67 -5.12 -3.88
CA ARG A 419 11.69 -4.69 -4.87
C ARG A 419 11.78 -5.66 -6.05
N GLN A 420 11.72 -6.97 -5.81
CA GLN A 420 11.76 -7.94 -6.91
C GLN A 420 10.57 -7.80 -7.87
N GLN A 421 9.37 -7.51 -7.37
CA GLN A 421 8.18 -7.33 -8.20
C GLN A 421 8.29 -6.10 -9.12
N ILE A 422 8.87 -5.02 -8.62
CA ILE A 422 9.10 -3.82 -9.42
C ILE A 422 10.13 -4.10 -10.52
N LEU A 423 11.19 -4.88 -10.24
CA LEU A 423 12.14 -5.31 -11.26
C LEU A 423 11.52 -6.19 -12.35
N ASP A 424 10.46 -6.93 -12.02
CA ASP A 424 9.75 -7.76 -12.98
C ASP A 424 8.94 -6.94 -13.99
N ASP A 425 8.56 -5.70 -13.65
CA ASP A 425 7.95 -4.76 -14.59
C ASP A 425 9.00 -3.99 -15.40
N ARG A 426 9.51 -4.67 -16.44
CA ARG A 426 10.51 -4.11 -17.35
C ARG A 426 9.96 -3.01 -18.26
N GLN A 427 8.66 -3.02 -18.55
CA GLN A 427 8.04 -2.11 -19.52
C GLN A 427 7.61 -0.78 -18.88
N SER A 428 7.29 -0.77 -17.59
CA SER A 428 6.87 0.45 -16.87
C SER A 428 7.99 1.17 -16.12
N GLY A 429 9.26 0.85 -16.38
CA GLY A 429 10.38 1.57 -15.77
C GLY A 429 10.74 1.16 -14.34
N GLY A 430 10.38 -0.05 -13.89
CA GLY A 430 10.72 -0.51 -12.53
C GLY A 430 12.23 -0.54 -12.23
N ILE A 431 13.07 -0.76 -13.25
CA ILE A 431 14.52 -0.67 -13.13
C ILE A 431 14.98 0.76 -12.82
N SER A 432 14.39 1.77 -13.47
CA SER A 432 14.74 3.17 -13.21
C SER A 432 14.30 3.61 -11.82
N VAL A 433 13.11 3.20 -11.37
CA VAL A 433 12.59 3.50 -10.03
C VAL A 433 13.55 2.99 -8.95
N LEU A 434 13.90 1.69 -9.02
CA LEU A 434 14.76 1.10 -8.00
C LEU A 434 16.19 1.60 -8.08
N ALA A 435 16.70 1.92 -9.28
CA ALA A 435 18.00 2.55 -9.43
C ALA A 435 18.05 3.94 -8.79
N GLU A 436 16.99 4.74 -8.96
CA GLU A 436 16.85 6.05 -8.33
C GLU A 436 16.81 5.93 -6.81
N GLU A 437 15.91 5.11 -6.26
CA GLU A 437 15.80 4.92 -4.81
C GLU A 437 17.06 4.33 -4.16
N THR A 438 17.72 3.38 -4.84
CA THR A 438 18.99 2.80 -4.35
C THR A 438 20.10 3.86 -4.34
N ALA A 439 20.17 4.70 -5.38
CA ALA A 439 21.12 5.81 -5.42
C ALA A 439 20.84 6.83 -4.30
N GLU A 440 19.58 7.06 -3.95
CA GLU A 440 19.17 7.91 -2.84
C GLU A 440 19.56 7.31 -1.47
N GLU A 441 19.29 6.02 -1.24
CA GLU A 441 19.69 5.31 -0.02
C GLU A 441 21.21 5.40 0.22
N VAL A 442 22.00 5.19 -0.83
CA VAL A 442 23.47 5.30 -0.77
C VAL A 442 23.92 6.71 -0.43
N ARG A 443 23.37 7.74 -1.09
CA ARG A 443 23.71 9.15 -0.82
C ARG A 443 23.34 9.57 0.60
N ALA A 444 22.21 9.09 1.13
CA ALA A 444 21.78 9.36 2.50
C ALA A 444 22.72 8.73 3.54
N GLN A 445 23.15 7.49 3.31
CA GLN A 445 24.14 6.83 4.17
C GLN A 445 25.50 7.54 4.16
N GLN A 446 25.93 8.02 2.99
CA GLN A 446 27.16 8.81 2.86
C GLN A 446 27.08 10.15 3.63
N GLN A 447 25.92 10.80 3.64
CA GLN A 447 25.71 12.05 4.40
C GLN A 447 25.62 11.83 5.92
N GLN A 448 25.03 10.71 6.37
CA GLN A 448 25.05 10.35 7.80
C GLN A 448 26.46 10.03 8.31
N GLN A 449 27.32 9.43 7.47
CA GLN A 449 28.72 9.18 7.81
C GLN A 449 29.58 10.45 7.82
N GLN A 450 29.12 11.55 7.21
CA GLN A 450 29.83 12.85 7.15
C GLN A 450 29.43 13.84 8.25
N LYS A 451 28.40 13.57 9.06
CA LYS A 451 28.13 14.41 10.25
C LYS A 451 29.24 14.16 11.29
N PRO A 452 29.98 15.19 11.76
CA PRO A 452 30.92 15.00 12.84
C PRO A 452 30.15 14.49 14.06
N ARG A 453 30.62 13.38 14.63
CA ARG A 453 30.13 12.89 15.93
C ARG A 453 30.26 14.04 16.94
N ARG A 454 29.15 14.71 17.24
CA ARG A 454 29.09 15.64 18.35
C ARG A 454 29.30 14.81 19.61
N SER A 455 30.50 14.86 20.18
CA SER A 455 30.78 14.23 21.46
C SER A 455 29.84 14.83 22.49
N LEU A 456 28.91 14.03 23.02
CA LEU A 456 28.16 14.39 24.22
C LEU A 456 29.18 14.58 25.34
N ARG A 457 29.51 15.84 25.64
CA ARG A 457 30.26 16.22 26.83
C ARG A 457 29.35 15.92 28.01
N LYS A 458 29.60 14.77 28.64
CA LYS A 458 28.90 14.28 29.83
C LYS A 458 29.03 15.35 30.92
N ARG A 459 27.95 16.07 31.21
CA ARG A 459 27.86 17.01 32.33
C ARG A 459 27.67 16.14 33.58
N THR A 460 28.73 15.99 34.36
CA THR A 460 28.70 15.33 35.66
C THR A 460 27.93 16.20 36.64
N THR A 461 26.72 15.79 37.00
CA THR A 461 26.06 16.21 38.24
C THR A 461 26.11 15.04 39.21
N SER A 462 26.78 15.29 40.33
CA SER A 462 26.89 14.44 41.50
C SER A 462 25.54 14.30 42.21
N SER A 463 25.07 13.07 42.43
CA SER A 463 24.36 12.64 43.65
C SER A 463 23.90 11.18 43.53
N GLY A 464 24.06 10.43 44.62
CA GLY A 464 23.26 9.23 44.91
C GLY A 464 23.95 7.88 44.70
N LEU A 465 24.47 7.32 45.78
CA LEU A 465 24.82 5.89 45.91
C LEU A 465 23.61 4.99 45.59
N GLY A 466 23.85 3.84 44.96
CA GLY A 466 22.84 2.78 44.86
C GLY A 466 23.25 1.60 43.97
N LEU A 467 23.89 0.61 44.60
CA LEU A 467 24.19 -0.75 44.13
C LEU A 467 23.42 -1.27 42.89
N LYS A 468 24.14 -1.55 41.79
CA LYS A 468 23.91 -2.68 40.87
C LYS A 468 25.07 -2.82 39.88
N GLY A 469 26.22 -3.24 40.39
CA GLY A 469 27.32 -3.75 39.57
C GLY A 469 27.47 -5.23 39.81
N PHE A 470 26.88 -6.07 38.94
CA PHE A 470 27.37 -7.43 38.64
C PHE A 470 26.67 -8.17 37.47
N ALA A 471 25.84 -7.51 36.65
CA ALA A 471 25.11 -8.18 35.55
C ALA A 471 25.56 -7.78 34.12
N ASP A 472 26.55 -6.89 33.95
CA ASP A 472 26.94 -6.36 32.63
C ASP A 472 28.37 -6.74 32.17
N ARG A 473 28.90 -7.90 32.60
CA ARG A 473 30.24 -8.36 32.17
C ARG A 473 30.29 -9.61 31.31
N VAL A 474 29.17 -10.05 30.75
CA VAL A 474 29.15 -11.10 29.71
C VAL A 474 28.15 -10.70 28.62
N GLY A 475 28.58 -9.78 27.75
CA GLY A 475 27.75 -9.28 26.65
C GLY A 475 28.48 -8.39 25.63
N GLU A 476 29.73 -8.00 25.88
CA GLU A 476 30.54 -7.23 24.93
C GLU A 476 31.50 -8.14 24.14
N SER A 477 30.94 -8.87 23.18
CA SER A 477 31.68 -9.30 21.99
C SER A 477 30.66 -9.63 20.92
N LEU A 478 30.33 -8.63 20.07
CA LEU A 478 29.91 -8.73 18.66
C LEU A 478 29.06 -7.53 18.18
N HIS A 479 28.67 -6.59 19.05
CA HIS A 479 28.06 -5.33 18.61
C HIS A 479 29.12 -4.23 18.47
N GLY A 480 29.70 -4.07 17.28
CA GLY A 480 30.64 -2.96 17.05
C GLY A 480 31.58 -3.03 15.86
N LYS A 481 31.42 -3.98 14.92
CA LYS A 481 32.15 -3.93 13.64
C LYS A 481 31.16 -3.80 12.49
N SER A 482 30.76 -2.57 12.23
CA SER A 482 30.25 -2.18 10.91
C SER A 482 31.34 -2.53 9.89
N SER A 483 31.06 -3.49 9.01
CA SER A 483 31.85 -3.79 7.83
C SER A 483 31.80 -2.56 6.90
N GLY A 484 32.74 -1.63 7.11
CA GLY A 484 32.92 -0.47 6.26
C GLY A 484 33.38 -0.92 4.88
N VAL A 485 32.43 -1.07 3.95
CA VAL A 485 32.71 -1.24 2.52
C VAL A 485 33.14 0.12 1.98
N LEU A 486 34.45 0.38 2.04
CA LEU A 486 35.09 1.56 1.48
C LEU A 486 35.10 1.48 -0.06
N GLY A 487 34.35 2.41 -0.68
CA GLY A 487 34.41 2.79 -2.09
C GLY A 487 33.63 1.87 -3.03
N VAL A 488 32.42 2.28 -3.43
CA VAL A 488 31.56 1.56 -4.40
C VAL A 488 31.36 2.36 -5.70
N ASP A 489 31.65 3.66 -5.69
CA ASP A 489 31.22 4.58 -6.77
C ASP A 489 32.00 4.40 -8.10
N THR A 490 33.26 3.95 -8.08
CA THR A 490 33.99 3.58 -9.31
C THR A 490 33.70 2.13 -9.74
N PHE A 491 33.26 1.29 -8.81
CA PHE A 491 33.17 -0.17 -8.97
C PHE A 491 31.83 -0.61 -9.57
N GLY A 492 30.75 0.13 -9.29
CA GLY A 492 29.45 -0.09 -9.93
C GLY A 492 29.49 0.21 -11.44
N ASP A 493 30.23 1.22 -11.85
CA ASP A 493 30.26 1.71 -13.22
C ASP A 493 31.09 0.82 -14.17
N ILE A 494 32.21 0.27 -13.67
CA ILE A 494 33.04 -0.71 -14.38
C ILE A 494 32.30 -2.05 -14.52
N GLY A 495 31.70 -2.56 -13.43
CA GLY A 495 30.94 -3.81 -13.46
C GLY A 495 29.64 -3.73 -14.27
N THR A 496 29.04 -2.54 -14.37
CA THR A 496 27.80 -2.32 -15.14
C THR A 496 28.07 -2.03 -16.62
N ALA A 497 29.15 -1.33 -16.96
CA ALA A 497 29.62 -1.23 -18.34
C ALA A 497 29.97 -2.61 -18.93
N MET A 498 30.54 -3.52 -18.13
CA MET A 498 30.96 -4.86 -18.59
C MET A 498 29.81 -5.87 -18.68
N ARG A 499 28.77 -5.75 -17.84
CA ARG A 499 27.52 -6.53 -17.99
C ARG A 499 26.82 -6.29 -19.33
N ARG A 500 27.06 -5.14 -19.97
CA ARG A 500 26.50 -4.79 -21.27
C ARG A 500 27.17 -5.48 -22.46
N TYR A 501 28.36 -6.07 -22.27
CA TYR A 501 29.16 -6.66 -23.37
C TYR A 501 29.51 -8.14 -23.17
N GLU A 502 28.96 -8.84 -22.16
CA GLU A 502 29.08 -10.31 -21.97
C GLU A 502 30.52 -10.89 -21.95
N TYR A 503 31.51 -10.17 -21.41
CA TYR A 503 32.90 -10.66 -21.38
C TYR A 503 33.28 -11.36 -20.05
N PRO A 504 33.69 -12.65 -20.07
CA PRO A 504 34.25 -13.32 -18.90
C PRO A 504 35.73 -12.93 -18.70
N ALA A 505 36.05 -12.31 -17.56
CA ALA A 505 37.41 -11.87 -17.21
C ALA A 505 37.70 -11.94 -15.70
N LEU A 506 38.97 -12.04 -15.34
CA LEU A 506 39.52 -11.85 -14.00
C LEU A 506 40.11 -10.44 -13.92
N TRP A 507 39.84 -9.72 -12.84
CA TRP A 507 40.24 -8.32 -12.68
C TRP A 507 41.01 -8.11 -11.38
N SER A 508 42.18 -7.47 -11.46
CA SER A 508 43.03 -7.18 -10.31
C SER A 508 43.32 -5.68 -10.19
N MET A 509 43.41 -5.16 -8.97
CA MET A 509 43.59 -3.73 -8.73
C MET A 509 44.85 -3.45 -7.91
N LYS A 510 45.63 -2.45 -8.33
CA LYS A 510 46.89 -2.04 -7.68
C LYS A 510 46.80 -0.58 -7.23
N LEU A 511 47.36 -0.27 -6.05
CA LEU A 511 47.48 1.10 -5.55
C LEU A 511 48.82 1.69 -6.00
N HIS A 512 48.80 2.88 -6.60
CA HIS A 512 49.96 3.73 -6.79
C HIS A 512 49.98 4.80 -5.69
N MET A 513 51.09 4.91 -4.95
CA MET A 513 51.30 6.03 -4.04
C MET A 513 51.51 7.30 -4.88
N PRO A 514 50.73 8.37 -4.67
CA PRO A 514 50.90 9.60 -5.44
C PRO A 514 52.25 10.27 -5.10
N ASN A 515 52.90 10.84 -6.12
CA ASN A 515 54.11 11.64 -5.95
C ASN A 515 53.82 12.85 -5.03
N LYS A 516 54.78 13.21 -4.16
CA LYS A 516 54.61 14.14 -3.02
C LYS A 516 54.10 15.55 -3.36
N ASN A 517 54.03 15.92 -4.65
CA ASN A 517 53.71 17.28 -5.11
C ASN A 517 52.30 17.45 -5.70
N THR A 518 51.34 16.55 -5.48
CA THR A 518 49.94 16.72 -5.97
C THR A 518 49.05 17.45 -4.94
N PRO A 519 48.29 18.51 -5.34
CA PRO A 519 47.42 19.27 -4.44
C PRO A 519 46.34 18.42 -3.77
N PHE A 520 45.97 18.76 -2.53
CA PHE A 520 45.12 17.93 -1.66
C PHE A 520 43.66 17.74 -2.15
N GLY A 521 43.18 18.54 -3.11
CA GLY A 521 41.82 18.46 -3.67
C GLY A 521 41.58 17.28 -4.62
N ASP A 522 42.61 16.80 -5.32
CA ASP A 522 42.51 15.77 -6.38
C ASP A 522 42.83 14.33 -5.90
N LYS A 523 42.96 14.12 -4.60
CA LYS A 523 43.39 12.84 -4.02
C LYS A 523 42.31 11.75 -3.98
N LYS A 524 41.05 12.04 -4.36
CA LYS A 524 39.93 11.09 -4.20
C LYS A 524 39.69 10.12 -5.38
N GLN A 525 40.37 10.28 -6.51
CA GLN A 525 40.24 9.37 -7.66
C GLN A 525 41.58 8.88 -8.26
N SER A 526 42.72 9.39 -7.82
CA SER A 526 43.98 9.30 -8.58
C SER A 526 44.89 8.11 -8.25
N GLY A 527 44.57 7.27 -7.28
CA GLY A 527 45.53 6.30 -6.71
C GLY A 527 45.46 4.84 -7.18
N PHE A 528 44.50 4.43 -8.01
CA PHE A 528 44.34 3.01 -8.38
C PHE A 528 44.52 2.77 -9.89
N SER A 529 45.21 1.69 -10.24
CA SER A 529 45.24 1.13 -11.59
C SER A 529 44.53 -0.22 -11.62
N VAL A 530 43.82 -0.49 -12.71
CA VAL A 530 43.03 -1.71 -12.89
C VAL A 530 43.67 -2.56 -13.98
N ARG A 531 43.82 -3.86 -13.71
CA ARG A 531 44.30 -4.85 -14.67
C ARG A 531 43.19 -5.82 -15.01
N GLY A 532 42.86 -5.93 -16.29
CA GLY A 532 41.88 -6.88 -16.81
C GLY A 532 42.53 -8.00 -17.59
N THR A 533 41.97 -9.21 -17.52
CA THR A 533 42.42 -10.32 -18.37
C THR A 533 41.60 -10.44 -19.65
N VAL A 534 42.26 -10.66 -20.78
CA VAL A 534 41.60 -10.98 -22.07
C VAL A 534 42.21 -12.22 -22.70
N ARG A 535 41.41 -12.99 -23.46
CA ARG A 535 41.93 -14.16 -24.18
C ARG A 535 42.77 -13.77 -25.40
N ASP A 536 42.41 -12.63 -26.00
CA ASP A 536 43.04 -12.09 -27.19
C ASP A 536 43.13 -10.56 -27.04
N SER A 537 44.35 -10.05 -26.93
CA SER A 537 44.64 -8.62 -26.77
C SER A 537 44.29 -7.81 -28.03
N THR A 538 44.38 -8.40 -29.21
CA THR A 538 44.11 -7.72 -30.49
C THR A 538 42.61 -7.55 -30.69
N LYS A 539 41.81 -8.60 -30.46
CA LYS A 539 40.34 -8.51 -30.55
C LYS A 539 39.72 -7.58 -29.51
N ASN A 540 40.40 -7.37 -28.38
CA ASN A 540 39.90 -6.59 -27.25
C ASN A 540 40.61 -5.23 -27.07
N ALA A 541 41.36 -4.77 -28.07
CA ALA A 541 42.07 -3.49 -28.02
C ALA A 541 41.12 -2.29 -27.78
N TRP A 542 39.85 -2.41 -28.20
CA TRP A 542 38.81 -1.42 -27.95
C TRP A 542 38.55 -1.16 -26.45
N ILE A 543 38.76 -2.15 -25.58
CA ILE A 543 38.58 -1.99 -24.13
C ILE A 543 39.62 -1.02 -23.58
N GLN A 544 40.88 -1.14 -24.02
CA GLN A 544 41.95 -0.23 -23.61
C GLN A 544 41.64 1.21 -24.05
N ALA A 545 41.29 1.40 -25.33
CA ALA A 545 40.93 2.71 -25.86
C ALA A 545 39.75 3.36 -25.11
N ARG A 546 38.73 2.58 -24.77
CA ARG A 546 37.55 3.06 -24.02
C ARG A 546 37.88 3.43 -22.58
N PHE A 547 38.78 2.68 -21.94
CA PHE A 547 39.23 2.98 -20.58
C PHE A 547 40.15 4.20 -20.54
N ASP A 548 41.03 4.35 -21.52
CA ASP A 548 41.91 5.52 -21.64
C ASP A 548 41.11 6.80 -21.88
N GLU A 549 40.05 6.73 -22.71
CA GLU A 549 39.11 7.84 -22.94
C GLU A 549 38.35 8.23 -21.66
N LYS A 550 37.80 7.25 -20.93
CA LYS A 550 36.92 7.51 -19.78
C LYS A 550 37.68 7.83 -18.48
N TYR A 551 38.85 7.22 -18.28
CA TYR A 551 39.57 7.28 -17.00
C TYR A 551 41.01 7.82 -17.12
N GLY A 552 41.49 8.08 -18.33
CA GLY A 552 42.83 8.58 -18.61
C GLY A 552 43.87 7.46 -18.86
N ILE A 553 44.85 7.77 -19.70
CA ILE A 553 45.93 6.86 -20.12
C ILE A 553 46.70 6.35 -18.88
N GLY A 554 46.94 5.04 -18.83
CA GLY A 554 47.74 4.40 -17.79
C GLY A 554 46.98 4.06 -16.49
N LYS A 555 45.65 4.28 -16.46
CA LYS A 555 44.78 3.82 -15.35
C LYS A 555 44.29 2.38 -15.52
N HIS A 556 44.47 1.81 -16.70
CA HIS A 556 44.02 0.46 -17.05
C HIS A 556 45.08 -0.27 -17.87
N GLU A 557 45.22 -1.58 -17.66
CA GLU A 557 46.04 -2.45 -18.50
C GLU A 557 45.33 -3.78 -18.79
N LEU A 558 45.51 -4.30 -20.01
CA LEU A 558 45.02 -5.62 -20.40
C LEU A 558 46.16 -6.64 -20.41
N VAL A 559 45.96 -7.74 -19.67
CA VAL A 559 46.87 -8.89 -19.65
C VAL A 559 46.24 -10.05 -20.42
N LYS A 560 47.01 -10.61 -21.36
CA LYS A 560 46.54 -11.74 -22.15
C LYS A 560 46.62 -13.04 -21.32
N VAL A 561 45.48 -13.69 -21.12
CA VAL A 561 45.38 -15.01 -20.47
C VAL A 561 44.61 -15.94 -21.41
N LYS A 562 45.31 -16.88 -22.06
CA LYS A 562 44.74 -17.77 -23.09
C LYS A 562 43.57 -18.63 -22.57
N GLY A 563 43.60 -18.99 -21.29
CA GLY A 563 42.50 -19.68 -20.60
C GLY A 563 42.72 -19.73 -19.09
N LEU A 564 41.68 -19.46 -18.30
CA LEU A 564 41.74 -19.42 -16.83
C LEU A 564 41.65 -20.80 -16.17
N SER A 565 41.37 -21.85 -16.95
CA SER A 565 41.23 -23.23 -16.47
C SER A 565 42.56 -23.97 -16.34
N ALA A 566 43.67 -23.43 -16.86
CA ALA A 566 45.00 -24.00 -16.66
C ALA A 566 45.58 -23.55 -15.31
N GLU A 567 46.30 -24.45 -14.63
CA GLU A 567 46.95 -24.15 -13.36
C GLU A 567 47.99 -23.03 -13.54
N GLY A 568 48.02 -22.07 -12.62
CA GLY A 568 48.94 -20.92 -12.66
C GLY A 568 48.64 -19.87 -13.75
N ALA A 569 47.64 -20.09 -14.60
CA ALA A 569 47.28 -19.15 -15.66
C ALA A 569 46.96 -17.71 -15.19
N PRO A 570 46.34 -17.48 -14.01
CA PRO A 570 46.08 -16.13 -13.52
C PRO A 570 47.24 -15.50 -12.74
N ASP A 571 48.32 -16.22 -12.43
CA ASP A 571 49.37 -15.78 -11.49
C ASP A 571 50.00 -14.44 -11.91
N GLU A 572 50.41 -14.29 -13.18
CA GLU A 572 50.94 -13.02 -13.69
C GLU A 572 49.89 -11.90 -13.75
N ALA A 573 48.61 -12.24 -13.96
CA ALA A 573 47.53 -11.27 -13.99
C ALA A 573 47.16 -10.73 -12.59
N VAL A 574 47.50 -11.44 -11.52
CA VAL A 574 47.18 -11.02 -10.14
C VAL A 574 48.37 -10.37 -9.41
N LYS A 575 49.56 -10.45 -10.01
CA LYS A 575 50.81 -10.03 -9.40
C LYS A 575 50.82 -8.60 -8.87
N GLY A 576 51.06 -8.44 -7.57
CA GLY A 576 51.12 -7.14 -6.90
C GLY A 576 49.76 -6.44 -6.75
N SER A 577 48.65 -7.18 -6.86
CA SER A 577 47.30 -6.67 -6.65
C SER A 577 46.92 -6.62 -5.16
N LEU A 578 46.11 -5.62 -4.80
CA LEU A 578 45.57 -5.42 -3.45
C LEU A 578 44.19 -6.08 -3.28
N ARG A 579 43.41 -6.14 -4.38
CA ARG A 579 42.06 -6.71 -4.44
C ARG A 579 41.87 -7.45 -5.76
N LEU A 580 41.13 -8.56 -5.71
CA LEU A 580 40.83 -9.40 -6.87
C LEU A 580 39.32 -9.62 -7.02
N TRP A 581 38.81 -9.45 -8.24
CA TRP A 581 37.43 -9.74 -8.62
C TRP A 581 37.40 -10.81 -9.70
N ASN A 582 36.72 -11.92 -9.41
CA ASN A 582 36.45 -12.95 -10.39
C ASN A 582 35.04 -12.78 -10.96
N THR A 583 34.97 -12.25 -12.19
CA THR A 583 33.72 -12.12 -12.98
C THR A 583 33.67 -13.12 -14.14
N SER A 584 34.54 -14.12 -14.14
CA SER A 584 34.63 -15.10 -15.23
C SER A 584 33.47 -16.09 -15.17
N ARG A 585 32.97 -16.48 -16.35
CA ARG A 585 31.91 -17.47 -16.51
C ARG A 585 32.23 -18.42 -17.65
N HIS A 586 31.81 -19.67 -17.53
CA HIS A 586 31.84 -20.63 -18.63
C HIS A 586 30.57 -20.45 -19.47
N LEU A 587 30.70 -19.91 -20.68
CA LEU A 587 29.57 -19.61 -21.56
C LEU A 587 29.32 -20.69 -22.64
N SER A 588 29.98 -21.86 -22.55
CA SER A 588 29.72 -22.93 -23.52
C SER A 588 28.34 -23.55 -23.31
N LEU A 589 27.61 -23.75 -24.40
CA LEU A 589 26.39 -24.57 -24.43
C LEU A 589 26.71 -26.06 -24.57
N SER A 590 27.70 -26.56 -23.82
CA SER A 590 28.07 -27.97 -23.88
C SER A 590 26.93 -28.83 -23.32
N PRO A 591 26.50 -29.90 -24.01
CA PRO A 591 25.46 -30.79 -23.49
C PRO A 591 25.95 -31.65 -22.32
N GLY A 592 27.27 -31.69 -22.05
CA GLY A 592 27.84 -32.40 -20.91
C GLY A 592 27.93 -31.50 -19.66
N PRO A 593 27.10 -31.69 -18.62
CA PRO A 593 27.09 -30.82 -17.44
C PRO A 593 28.44 -30.82 -16.70
N ASN A 594 29.13 -31.96 -16.67
CA ASN A 594 30.45 -32.10 -16.05
C ASN A 594 31.51 -31.22 -16.72
N ILE A 595 31.39 -30.94 -18.03
CA ILE A 595 32.35 -30.09 -18.75
C ILE A 595 32.18 -28.64 -18.28
N VAL A 596 30.94 -28.17 -18.15
CA VAL A 596 30.65 -26.79 -17.74
C VAL A 596 30.98 -26.59 -16.26
N VAL A 597 30.56 -27.53 -15.39
CA VAL A 597 30.75 -27.44 -13.94
C VAL A 597 32.21 -27.60 -13.55
N ASN A 598 32.93 -28.59 -14.07
CA ASN A 598 34.33 -28.81 -13.70
C ASN A 598 35.22 -27.66 -14.16
N ASN A 599 34.99 -27.13 -15.37
CA ASN A 599 35.71 -25.94 -15.82
C ASN A 599 35.38 -24.72 -14.96
N ALA A 600 34.13 -24.60 -14.48
CA ALA A 600 33.71 -23.50 -13.62
C ALA A 600 34.39 -23.51 -12.24
N ILE A 601 34.46 -24.70 -11.66
CA ILE A 601 35.19 -24.94 -10.40
C ILE A 601 36.68 -24.68 -10.62
N ALA A 602 37.28 -25.24 -11.66
CA ALA A 602 38.72 -25.12 -11.95
C ALA A 602 39.16 -23.65 -12.09
N PHE A 603 38.47 -22.84 -12.90
CA PHE A 603 38.86 -21.43 -13.05
C PHE A 603 38.69 -20.64 -11.74
N THR A 604 37.68 -20.96 -10.93
CA THR A 604 37.44 -20.29 -9.65
C THR A 604 38.55 -20.63 -8.65
N MET A 605 38.90 -21.92 -8.55
CA MET A 605 39.97 -22.40 -7.68
C MET A 605 41.33 -21.83 -8.08
N HIS A 606 41.66 -21.77 -9.38
CA HIS A 606 42.92 -21.20 -9.84
C HIS A 606 43.02 -19.70 -9.55
N ALA A 607 41.94 -18.93 -9.72
CA ALA A 607 41.92 -17.51 -9.35
C ALA A 607 42.11 -17.31 -7.83
N LEU A 608 41.54 -18.21 -7.02
CA LEU A 608 41.63 -18.16 -5.56
C LEU A 608 43.04 -18.55 -5.08
N HIS A 609 43.66 -19.58 -5.67
CA HIS A 609 45.05 -19.96 -5.42
C HIS A 609 46.02 -18.85 -5.81
N ALA A 610 45.83 -18.22 -6.97
CA ALA A 610 46.65 -17.10 -7.40
C ALA A 610 46.52 -15.90 -6.44
N ALA A 611 45.30 -15.59 -5.98
CA ALA A 611 45.08 -14.57 -4.96
C ALA A 611 45.79 -14.88 -3.63
N ALA A 612 45.78 -16.15 -3.22
CA ALA A 612 46.41 -16.59 -1.97
C ALA A 612 47.96 -16.50 -2.01
N LYS A 613 48.56 -16.65 -3.20
CA LYS A 613 50.02 -16.49 -3.40
C LYS A 613 50.46 -15.02 -3.30
N GLU A 614 49.57 -14.07 -3.63
CA GLU A 614 49.89 -12.65 -3.68
C GLU A 614 49.74 -11.94 -2.33
N LYS A 615 50.86 -11.48 -1.77
CA LYS A 615 50.87 -10.59 -0.60
C LYS A 615 51.11 -9.15 -1.06
N PRO A 616 50.25 -8.15 -0.71
CA PRO A 616 49.22 -8.18 0.32
C PRO A 616 47.79 -8.17 -0.26
N ALA A 617 47.37 -9.16 -1.05
CA ALA A 617 45.98 -9.23 -1.49
C ALA A 617 45.04 -9.33 -0.25
N LYS A 618 44.20 -8.32 -0.02
CA LYS A 618 43.36 -8.23 1.20
C LYS A 618 41.93 -8.74 0.99
N HIS A 619 41.44 -8.78 -0.25
CA HIS A 619 40.05 -9.13 -0.55
C HIS A 619 39.92 -9.85 -1.89
N PHE A 620 39.18 -10.96 -1.89
CA PHE A 620 38.75 -11.70 -3.07
C PHE A 620 37.22 -11.61 -3.17
N VAL A 621 36.70 -11.28 -4.35
CA VAL A 621 35.26 -11.19 -4.61
C VAL A 621 34.90 -12.09 -5.78
N LEU A 622 33.99 -13.03 -5.56
CA LEU A 622 33.42 -13.91 -6.59
C LEU A 622 32.02 -13.43 -6.95
N THR A 623 31.74 -13.26 -8.25
CA THR A 623 30.37 -12.98 -8.69
C THR A 623 29.66 -14.28 -9.07
N SER A 624 28.55 -14.58 -8.39
CA SER A 624 27.68 -15.73 -8.69
C SER A 624 26.22 -15.29 -8.85
N SER A 625 25.34 -16.22 -9.23
CA SER A 625 23.88 -16.02 -9.27
C SER A 625 23.25 -16.40 -7.93
N ALA A 626 22.19 -15.72 -7.53
CA ALA A 626 21.36 -16.15 -6.40
C ALA A 626 20.80 -17.58 -6.59
N ALA A 627 20.62 -18.01 -7.86
CA ALA A 627 20.18 -19.36 -8.19
C ALA A 627 21.19 -20.47 -7.79
N ALA A 628 22.46 -20.12 -7.54
CA ALA A 628 23.49 -21.05 -7.06
C ALA A 628 23.59 -21.10 -5.52
N ALA A 629 22.84 -20.25 -4.82
CA ALA A 629 22.82 -20.18 -3.36
C ALA A 629 21.58 -20.83 -2.72
N ASN A 630 20.66 -21.33 -3.56
CA ASN A 630 19.59 -22.27 -3.19
C ASN A 630 20.10 -23.69 -3.37
#